data_AF-A0A930U2D9-F1
#
_entry.id   AF-A0A930U2D9-F1
#
_cell.length_a   1.000
_cell.length_b   1.000
_cell.length_c   1.000
_cell.angle_alpha   90.00
_cell.angle_beta   90.00
_cell.angle_gamma   90.00
#
_symmetry.space_group_name_H-M   'P 1'
#
loop_
_entity.id
_entity.type
_entity.pdbx_description
1 polymer ?
#
loop_
_entity_poly.entity_id
_entity_poly.type
_entity_poly.pdbx_seq_one_letter_code
_entity_poly.pdbx_strand_id
1 'polypeptide(L)'
;MDEQADALIRSLKGFSITRPVGVYPYEGLFGYTQVNISTLQLQLWRQQGGQHLRRLVAEIPDVTPTAADDLADSLLRALGRQPGRPSNRLPYQGVIVLPESVPFPEFRRRAADALQVFITNISSDRLGSTDAVVDDVIRKITTLRGLNQLPGRPVERLPYQGLFPTIQEVTESQLVQIAPTAQRSQLRKFLPHLNATLVEFNISTPLRKAHFLSQVAHESANFNAVEEFADGSDYEGRADLGNFFAGDGRRYKGRGLIQITGRFNYRQCGDALGVDLVQQPTLLATDVLACRSAGWYWDSRQINVWADRDNVEQVTLMINGGYNGLDDRKAKLTAAKRAFGI
;
A
#
# COMPACT_ATOMS: atom_id res chain seq x y z
N MET A 1 16.88 -10.23 -14.66
CA MET A 1 15.57 -10.44 -14.01
C MET A 1 14.66 -11.21 -14.96
N ASP A 2 14.61 -10.78 -16.23
CA ASP A 2 13.69 -11.33 -17.21
C ASP A 2 13.86 -12.82 -17.55
N GLU A 3 15.07 -13.39 -17.54
CA GLU A 3 15.25 -14.79 -17.99
C GLU A 3 14.73 -15.85 -17.02
N GLN A 4 14.99 -15.70 -15.70
CA GLN A 4 14.49 -16.64 -14.70
C GLN A 4 12.97 -16.49 -14.50
N ALA A 5 12.47 -15.26 -14.60
CA ALA A 5 11.05 -14.97 -14.67
C ALA A 5 10.40 -15.63 -15.91
N ASP A 6 11.05 -15.56 -17.08
CA ASP A 6 10.54 -16.11 -18.36
C ASP A 6 10.48 -17.63 -18.30
N ALA A 7 11.55 -18.27 -17.81
CA ALA A 7 11.60 -19.70 -17.59
C ALA A 7 10.48 -20.18 -16.66
N LEU A 8 10.21 -19.46 -15.57
CA LEU A 8 9.14 -19.79 -14.64
C LEU A 8 7.77 -19.65 -15.31
N ILE A 9 7.47 -18.55 -16.00
CA ILE A 9 6.19 -18.40 -16.72
C ILE A 9 5.99 -19.48 -17.76
N ARG A 10 7.02 -19.81 -18.55
CA ARG A 10 6.95 -20.87 -19.56
C ARG A 10 6.60 -22.21 -18.93
N SER A 11 7.27 -22.57 -17.83
CA SER A 11 6.93 -23.76 -17.04
C SER A 11 5.47 -23.71 -16.54
N LEU A 12 5.03 -22.55 -16.01
CA LEU A 12 3.67 -22.39 -15.51
C LEU A 12 2.61 -22.52 -16.62
N LYS A 13 2.92 -22.15 -17.86
CA LYS A 13 2.02 -22.23 -19.01
C LYS A 13 2.18 -23.50 -19.86
N GLY A 14 3.06 -24.42 -19.46
CA GLY A 14 3.33 -25.65 -20.21
C GLY A 14 4.09 -25.43 -21.53
N PHE A 15 4.82 -24.31 -21.66
CA PHE A 15 5.68 -24.03 -22.80
C PHE A 15 7.10 -24.60 -22.60
N SER A 16 7.84 -24.75 -23.71
CA SER A 16 9.28 -25.07 -23.63
C SER A 16 10.03 -24.03 -22.81
N ILE A 17 10.88 -24.52 -21.89
CA ILE A 17 11.74 -23.69 -21.02
C ILE A 17 12.80 -22.97 -21.85
N THR A 18 13.30 -23.60 -22.92
CA THR A 18 14.25 -23.00 -23.87
C THR A 18 13.54 -22.06 -24.84
N ARG A 19 14.08 -20.85 -24.96
CA ARG A 19 13.55 -19.79 -25.82
C ARG A 19 13.97 -19.99 -27.29
N PRO A 20 13.10 -19.72 -28.28
CA PRO A 20 13.53 -19.61 -29.68
C PRO A 20 14.59 -18.51 -29.86
N VAL A 21 15.53 -18.74 -30.77
CA VAL A 21 16.61 -17.79 -31.09
C VAL A 21 16.03 -16.48 -31.62
N GLY A 22 16.49 -15.35 -31.10
CA GLY A 22 16.06 -14.01 -31.55
C GLY A 22 14.79 -13.47 -30.90
N VAL A 23 14.15 -14.21 -29.99
CA VAL A 23 12.99 -13.75 -29.22
C VAL A 23 13.49 -13.17 -27.89
N TYR A 24 13.18 -11.91 -27.59
CA TYR A 24 13.42 -11.36 -26.25
C TYR A 24 12.55 -12.08 -25.22
N PRO A 25 12.94 -12.12 -23.92
CA PRO A 25 12.03 -12.62 -22.90
C PRO A 25 10.69 -11.89 -23.07
N TYR A 26 9.61 -12.64 -23.25
CA TYR A 26 8.25 -12.12 -23.46
C TYR A 26 7.89 -11.43 -24.79
N GLU A 27 8.78 -11.38 -25.79
CA GLU A 27 8.37 -11.02 -27.16
C GLU A 27 7.40 -12.08 -27.71
N GLY A 28 6.20 -11.66 -28.11
CA GLY A 28 5.17 -12.55 -28.68
C GLY A 28 4.30 -13.29 -27.65
N LEU A 29 4.58 -13.16 -26.35
CA LEU A 29 3.64 -13.53 -25.26
C LEU A 29 2.87 -12.33 -24.73
N PHE A 30 3.36 -11.11 -24.96
CA PHE A 30 2.62 -9.87 -24.78
C PHE A 30 2.85 -9.05 -26.05
N GLY A 31 1.76 -8.63 -26.70
CA GLY A 31 1.86 -7.64 -27.75
C GLY A 31 2.53 -6.40 -27.18
N TYR A 32 3.41 -5.78 -27.95
CA TYR A 32 3.92 -4.44 -27.68
C TYR A 32 2.77 -3.43 -27.70
N THR A 33 1.94 -3.42 -26.69
CA THR A 33 0.98 -2.35 -26.48
C THR A 33 1.51 -1.52 -25.34
N GLN A 34 1.96 -0.31 -25.69
CA GLN A 34 2.05 0.79 -24.75
C GLN A 34 0.66 0.93 -24.10
N VAL A 35 0.42 0.23 -23.00
CA VAL A 35 -0.81 0.42 -22.25
C VAL A 35 -0.56 1.52 -21.24
N ASN A 36 -1.36 2.58 -21.34
CA ASN A 36 -1.34 3.72 -20.43
C ASN A 36 -1.85 3.30 -19.05
N ILE A 37 -0.99 2.69 -18.24
CA ILE A 37 -1.20 2.53 -16.80
C ILE A 37 -0.36 3.61 -16.10
N SER A 38 -0.97 4.38 -15.20
CA SER A 38 -0.22 5.36 -14.42
C SER A 38 0.80 4.66 -13.52
N THR A 39 1.95 5.28 -13.29
CA THR A 39 2.96 4.78 -12.36
C THR A 39 2.35 4.47 -10.99
N LEU A 40 1.39 5.29 -10.57
CA LEU A 40 0.65 5.13 -9.33
C LEU A 40 -0.18 3.83 -9.29
N GLN A 41 -0.93 3.54 -10.36
CA GLN A 41 -1.70 2.30 -10.46
C GLN A 41 -0.81 1.06 -10.44
N LEU A 42 0.34 1.12 -11.13
CA LEU A 42 1.29 0.02 -11.15
C LEU A 42 1.88 -0.26 -9.77
N GLN A 43 2.28 0.78 -9.05
CA GLN A 43 2.79 0.67 -7.67
C GLN A 43 1.75 0.05 -6.73
N LEU A 44 0.49 0.48 -6.84
CA LEU A 44 -0.60 -0.13 -6.06
C LEU A 44 -0.73 -1.63 -6.36
N TRP A 45 -0.80 -2.00 -7.63
CA TRP A 45 -0.99 -3.41 -7.98
C TRP A 45 0.14 -4.29 -7.47
N ARG A 46 1.38 -3.81 -7.49
CA ARG A 46 2.51 -4.49 -6.86
C ARG A 46 2.34 -4.59 -5.35
N GLN A 47 1.93 -3.51 -4.68
CA GLN A 47 1.67 -3.54 -3.24
C GLN A 47 0.55 -4.53 -2.87
N GLN A 48 -0.57 -4.50 -3.59
CA GLN A 48 -1.68 -5.43 -3.41
C GLN A 48 -1.27 -6.86 -3.74
N GLY A 49 -0.49 -7.07 -4.80
CA GLY A 49 0.08 -8.36 -5.18
C GLY A 49 0.97 -8.93 -4.07
N GLY A 50 1.90 -8.13 -3.55
CA GLY A 50 2.77 -8.51 -2.44
C GLY A 50 2.01 -8.84 -1.16
N GLN A 51 1.04 -8.00 -0.76
CA GLN A 51 0.20 -8.24 0.42
C GLN A 51 -0.67 -9.49 0.26
N HIS A 52 -1.28 -9.67 -0.91
CA HIS A 52 -2.15 -10.81 -1.19
C HIS A 52 -1.35 -12.12 -1.20
N LEU A 53 -0.21 -12.13 -1.90
CA LEU A 53 0.68 -13.28 -1.92
C LEU A 53 1.22 -13.60 -0.52
N ARG A 54 1.58 -12.58 0.27
CA ARG A 54 1.99 -12.78 1.67
C ARG A 54 0.93 -13.50 2.47
N ARG A 55 -0.34 -13.08 2.39
CA ARG A 55 -1.46 -13.77 3.09
C ARG A 55 -1.65 -15.19 2.55
N LEU A 56 -1.70 -15.34 1.23
CA LEU A 56 -1.87 -16.64 0.57
C LEU A 56 -0.81 -17.65 1.02
N VAL A 57 0.44 -17.21 1.20
CA VAL A 57 1.55 -18.04 1.67
C VAL A 57 1.51 -18.18 3.19
N ALA A 58 1.56 -17.10 3.97
CA ALA A 58 1.67 -17.19 5.44
C ALA A 58 0.51 -17.94 6.12
N GLU A 59 -0.67 -17.97 5.51
CA GLU A 59 -1.88 -18.57 6.07
C GLU A 59 -2.19 -19.98 5.53
N ILE A 60 -1.23 -20.66 4.89
CA ILE A 60 -1.39 -22.08 4.53
C ILE A 60 -1.51 -22.90 5.83
N PRO A 61 -2.61 -23.67 6.03
CA PRO A 61 -2.88 -24.35 7.29
C PRO A 61 -1.98 -25.58 7.51
N ASP A 62 -1.49 -26.20 6.42
CA ASP A 62 -0.66 -27.40 6.49
C ASP A 62 0.68 -27.13 7.15
N VAL A 63 1.05 -27.97 8.12
CA VAL A 63 2.34 -27.91 8.81
C VAL A 63 3.50 -28.50 8.00
N THR A 64 3.18 -29.25 6.95
CA THR A 64 4.12 -29.80 5.97
C THR A 64 4.12 -28.99 4.68
N PRO A 65 5.18 -29.10 3.85
CA PRO A 65 5.23 -28.43 2.55
C PRO A 65 4.12 -28.90 1.59
N THR A 66 3.63 -27.96 0.79
CA THR A 66 2.58 -28.14 -0.22
C THR A 66 3.05 -27.66 -1.60
N ALA A 67 2.28 -27.97 -2.65
CA ALA A 67 2.55 -27.44 -3.99
C ALA A 67 2.48 -25.89 -4.04
N ALA A 68 1.75 -25.25 -3.14
CA ALA A 68 1.74 -23.79 -3.02
C ALA A 68 3.08 -23.27 -2.47
N ASP A 69 3.69 -24.00 -1.53
CA ASP A 69 5.03 -23.67 -1.02
C ASP A 69 6.10 -23.77 -2.12
N ASP A 70 6.00 -24.78 -3.00
CA ASP A 70 6.90 -24.94 -4.15
C ASP A 70 6.84 -23.77 -5.14
N LEU A 71 5.63 -23.29 -5.45
CA LEU A 71 5.44 -22.13 -6.31
C LEU A 71 5.97 -20.85 -5.68
N ALA A 72 5.71 -20.65 -4.38
CA ALA A 72 6.21 -19.50 -3.64
C ALA A 72 7.74 -19.49 -3.54
N ASP A 73 8.38 -20.64 -3.30
CA ASP A 73 9.85 -20.78 -3.32
C ASP A 73 10.42 -20.47 -4.71
N SER A 74 9.80 -21.00 -5.77
CA SER A 74 10.22 -20.74 -7.15
C SER A 74 10.15 -19.26 -7.50
N LEU A 75 9.07 -18.58 -7.09
CA LEU A 75 8.94 -17.13 -7.27
C LEU A 75 9.98 -16.37 -6.45
N LEU A 76 10.18 -16.72 -5.18
CA LEU A 76 11.16 -16.06 -4.31
C LEU A 76 12.57 -16.16 -4.90
N ARG A 77 12.94 -17.33 -5.43
CA ARG A 77 14.21 -17.55 -6.11
C ARG A 77 14.33 -16.71 -7.37
N ALA A 78 13.30 -16.69 -8.22
CA ALA A 78 13.31 -15.89 -9.44
C ALA A 78 13.46 -14.38 -9.14
N LEU A 79 12.77 -13.87 -8.12
CA LEU A 79 12.87 -12.48 -7.68
C LEU A 79 14.25 -12.18 -7.07
N GLY A 80 14.76 -13.08 -6.24
CA GLY A 80 16.06 -12.98 -5.57
C GLY A 80 17.26 -13.39 -6.44
N ARG A 81 17.05 -13.67 -7.73
CA ARG A 81 18.07 -14.14 -8.69
C ARG A 81 18.82 -15.40 -8.25
N GLN A 82 18.15 -16.27 -7.52
CA GLN A 82 18.71 -17.52 -7.03
C GLN A 82 18.52 -18.65 -8.06
N PRO A 83 19.42 -19.64 -8.08
CA PRO A 83 19.19 -20.85 -8.88
C PRO A 83 17.96 -21.60 -8.39
N GLY A 84 17.38 -22.41 -9.29
CA GLY A 84 16.26 -23.28 -8.98
C GLY A 84 16.53 -24.20 -7.79
N ARG A 85 15.48 -24.56 -7.06
CA ARG A 85 15.59 -25.40 -5.87
C ARG A 85 16.12 -26.79 -6.24
N PRO A 86 17.19 -27.29 -5.60
CA PRO A 86 17.59 -28.69 -5.70
C PRO A 86 16.46 -29.62 -5.23
N SER A 87 16.24 -30.73 -5.93
CA SER A 87 15.13 -31.66 -5.66
C SER A 87 15.14 -32.26 -4.25
N ASN A 88 16.32 -32.34 -3.61
CA ASN A 88 16.51 -32.89 -2.27
C ASN A 88 16.29 -31.88 -1.12
N ARG A 89 15.95 -30.62 -1.42
CA ARG A 89 15.69 -29.59 -0.39
C ARG A 89 14.21 -29.31 -0.26
N LEU A 90 13.72 -29.08 0.95
CA LEU A 90 12.35 -28.58 1.15
C LEU A 90 12.24 -27.14 0.60
N PRO A 91 11.02 -26.66 0.29
CA PRO A 91 10.80 -25.26 -0.06
C PRO A 91 11.45 -24.30 0.94
N TYR A 92 11.91 -23.15 0.45
CA TYR A 92 12.56 -22.07 1.19
C TYR A 92 13.98 -22.36 1.71
N GLN A 93 14.38 -23.63 1.83
CA GLN A 93 15.71 -23.99 2.30
C GLN A 93 16.82 -23.49 1.36
N GLY A 94 17.82 -22.85 1.96
CA GLY A 94 18.97 -22.26 1.25
C GLY A 94 18.71 -20.88 0.66
N VAL A 95 17.47 -20.39 0.65
CA VAL A 95 17.16 -18.95 0.42
C VAL A 95 16.90 -18.27 1.75
N ILE A 96 16.23 -18.98 2.67
CA ILE A 96 16.03 -18.56 4.05
C ILE A 96 16.91 -19.43 4.95
N VAL A 97 17.73 -18.77 5.75
CA VAL A 97 18.66 -19.42 6.70
C VAL A 97 18.05 -19.32 8.09
N LEU A 98 17.59 -20.47 8.60
CA LEU A 98 17.07 -20.62 9.96
C LEU A 98 17.62 -21.93 10.57
N PRO A 99 17.70 -22.04 11.91
CA PRO A 99 18.06 -23.30 12.57
C PRO A 99 17.09 -24.44 12.22
N GLU A 100 17.60 -25.67 12.17
CA GLU A 100 16.78 -26.86 11.84
C GLU A 100 15.64 -27.13 12.82
N SER A 101 15.76 -26.65 14.06
CA SER A 101 14.73 -26.75 15.09
C SER A 101 13.51 -25.86 14.83
N VAL A 102 13.59 -24.95 13.86
CA VAL A 102 12.51 -24.01 13.56
C VAL A 102 11.43 -24.71 12.74
N PRO A 103 10.15 -24.65 13.17
CA PRO A 103 9.05 -25.27 12.44
C PRO A 103 8.90 -24.70 11.02
N PHE A 104 8.52 -25.55 10.06
CA PHE A 104 8.32 -25.16 8.66
C PHE A 104 7.40 -23.93 8.46
N PRO A 105 6.31 -23.73 9.22
CA PRO A 105 5.50 -22.51 9.13
C PRO A 105 6.28 -21.20 9.35
N GLU A 106 7.38 -21.21 10.10
CA GLU A 106 8.22 -20.01 10.26
C GLU A 106 9.03 -19.71 9.00
N PHE A 107 9.56 -20.73 8.30
CA PHE A 107 10.17 -20.53 6.97
C PHE A 107 9.16 -19.90 6.00
N ARG A 108 7.91 -20.38 6.04
CA ARG A 108 6.80 -19.83 5.23
C ARG A 108 6.51 -18.37 5.55
N ARG A 109 6.47 -17.98 6.84
CA ARG A 109 6.30 -16.56 7.24
C ARG A 109 7.41 -15.68 6.70
N ARG A 110 8.68 -16.09 6.87
CA ARG A 110 9.84 -15.34 6.34
C ARG A 110 9.81 -15.22 4.81
N ALA A 111 9.42 -16.29 4.11
CA ALA A 111 9.28 -16.27 2.66
C ALA A 111 8.17 -15.32 2.22
N ALA A 112 7.03 -15.33 2.90
CA ALA A 112 5.90 -14.45 2.62
C ALA A 112 6.28 -12.97 2.80
N ASP A 113 7.01 -12.63 3.87
CA ASP A 113 7.52 -11.27 4.11
C ASP A 113 8.53 -10.86 3.02
N ALA A 114 9.48 -11.74 2.67
CA ALA A 114 10.47 -11.45 1.64
C ALA A 114 9.83 -11.26 0.25
N LEU A 115 8.84 -12.08 -0.11
CA LEU A 115 8.07 -11.94 -1.35
C LEU A 115 7.38 -10.58 -1.41
N GLN A 116 6.72 -10.15 -0.33
CA GLN A 116 6.10 -8.82 -0.28
C GLN A 116 7.12 -7.73 -0.58
N VAL A 117 8.29 -7.78 0.09
CA VAL A 117 9.37 -6.80 -0.09
C VAL A 117 9.91 -6.78 -1.51
N PHE A 118 10.16 -7.95 -2.12
CA PHE A 118 10.66 -7.99 -3.49
C PHE A 118 9.66 -7.42 -4.49
N ILE A 119 8.37 -7.75 -4.34
CA ILE A 119 7.33 -7.30 -5.25
C ILE A 119 7.11 -5.79 -5.13
N THR A 120 7.11 -5.24 -3.91
CA THR A 120 6.95 -3.79 -3.71
C THR A 120 8.15 -2.98 -4.22
N ASN A 121 9.34 -3.58 -4.29
CA ASN A 121 10.57 -2.93 -4.73
C ASN A 121 10.96 -3.23 -6.19
N ILE A 122 10.05 -3.74 -7.02
CA ILE A 122 10.31 -3.87 -8.47
C ILE A 122 10.58 -2.47 -9.04
N SER A 123 11.81 -2.25 -9.53
CA SER A 123 12.37 -0.93 -9.84
C SER A 123 11.89 -0.30 -11.16
N SER A 124 10.93 -0.91 -11.85
CA SER A 124 10.44 -0.47 -13.17
C SER A 124 9.18 0.38 -13.05
N ASP A 125 9.09 1.49 -13.76
CA ASP A 125 7.86 2.30 -13.90
C ASP A 125 6.87 1.70 -14.93
N ARG A 126 7.25 0.60 -15.56
CA ARG A 126 6.45 -0.15 -16.54
C ARG A 126 6.20 -1.57 -16.07
N LEU A 127 5.09 -2.14 -16.53
CA LEU A 127 4.81 -3.57 -16.40
C LEU A 127 5.90 -4.39 -17.08
N GLY A 128 6.27 -5.49 -16.44
CA GLY A 128 7.25 -6.40 -17.00
C GLY A 128 6.95 -7.87 -16.73
N SER A 129 7.90 -8.67 -17.17
CA SER A 129 8.08 -10.10 -16.87
C SER A 129 7.68 -10.49 -15.44
N THR A 130 8.23 -9.74 -14.49
CA THR A 130 8.17 -10.03 -13.07
C THR A 130 6.74 -9.85 -12.56
N ASP A 131 6.05 -8.81 -13.02
CA ASP A 131 4.65 -8.58 -12.68
C ASP A 131 3.74 -9.71 -13.18
N ALA A 132 4.00 -10.20 -14.39
CA ALA A 132 3.29 -11.32 -14.97
C ALA A 132 3.48 -12.62 -14.16
N VAL A 133 4.71 -12.89 -13.69
CA VAL A 133 4.99 -14.11 -12.90
C VAL A 133 4.23 -14.03 -11.59
N VAL A 134 4.25 -12.87 -10.93
CA VAL A 134 3.57 -12.66 -9.65
C VAL A 134 2.06 -12.89 -9.81
N ASP A 135 1.44 -12.33 -10.84
CA ASP A 135 0.01 -12.57 -11.14
C ASP A 135 -0.29 -14.06 -11.36
N ASP A 136 0.49 -14.75 -12.21
CA ASP A 136 0.28 -16.17 -12.53
C ASP A 136 0.47 -17.06 -11.29
N VAL A 137 1.44 -16.74 -10.42
CA VAL A 137 1.66 -17.45 -9.16
C VAL A 137 0.53 -17.21 -8.16
N ILE A 138 0.03 -15.97 -8.03
CA ILE A 138 -1.13 -15.66 -7.20
C ILE A 138 -2.32 -16.52 -7.62
N ARG A 139 -2.68 -16.52 -8.92
CA ARG A 139 -3.83 -17.30 -9.43
C ARG A 139 -3.70 -18.79 -9.15
N LYS A 140 -2.49 -19.33 -9.32
CA LYS A 140 -2.20 -20.75 -9.09
C LYS A 140 -2.26 -21.12 -7.62
N ILE A 141 -1.66 -20.32 -6.73
CA ILE A 141 -1.72 -20.58 -5.29
C ILE A 141 -3.17 -20.49 -4.80
N THR A 142 -3.94 -19.49 -5.24
CA THR A 142 -5.36 -19.38 -4.88
C THR A 142 -6.14 -20.63 -5.30
N THR A 143 -5.90 -21.13 -6.52
CA THR A 143 -6.51 -22.36 -7.02
C THR A 143 -6.08 -23.59 -6.22
N LEU A 144 -4.79 -23.75 -5.93
CA LEU A 144 -4.25 -24.85 -5.13
C LEU A 144 -4.81 -24.86 -3.70
N ARG A 145 -5.09 -23.69 -3.13
CA ARG A 145 -5.69 -23.53 -1.81
C ARG A 145 -7.22 -23.66 -1.80
N GLY A 146 -7.86 -23.83 -2.96
CA GLY A 146 -9.32 -23.89 -3.07
C GLY A 146 -10.02 -22.57 -2.71
N LEU A 147 -9.31 -21.44 -2.66
CA LEU A 147 -9.81 -20.14 -2.21
C LEU A 147 -10.51 -19.34 -3.33
N ASN A 148 -11.27 -20.04 -4.17
CA ASN A 148 -11.84 -19.64 -5.47
C ASN A 148 -11.02 -20.11 -6.68
N GLN A 149 -11.69 -20.60 -7.71
CA GLN A 149 -11.06 -20.92 -9.00
C GLN A 149 -10.81 -19.62 -9.76
N LEU A 150 -9.55 -19.19 -9.81
CA LEU A 150 -9.12 -18.12 -10.68
C LEU A 150 -8.62 -18.72 -12.01
N PRO A 151 -9.23 -18.40 -13.16
CA PRO A 151 -8.70 -18.87 -14.43
C PRO A 151 -7.29 -18.32 -14.62
N GLY A 152 -6.45 -19.05 -15.37
CA GLY A 152 -5.16 -18.55 -15.82
C GLY A 152 -5.31 -17.19 -16.51
N ARG A 153 -4.33 -16.30 -16.36
CA ARG A 153 -4.40 -14.96 -16.95
C ARG A 153 -4.44 -15.06 -18.49
N PRO A 154 -5.45 -14.49 -19.16
CA PRO A 154 -5.47 -14.37 -20.61
C PRO A 154 -4.25 -13.59 -21.12
N VAL A 155 -3.77 -13.91 -22.32
CA VAL A 155 -2.54 -13.34 -22.89
C VAL A 155 -2.69 -11.83 -23.12
N GLU A 156 -3.90 -11.37 -23.41
CA GLU A 156 -4.28 -10.00 -23.71
C GLU A 156 -4.49 -9.14 -22.44
N ARG A 157 -4.57 -9.80 -21.27
CA ARG A 157 -4.84 -9.13 -20.00
C ARG A 157 -3.54 -8.70 -19.33
N LEU A 158 -3.49 -7.47 -18.87
CA LEU A 158 -2.33 -6.95 -18.15
C LEU A 158 -2.12 -7.71 -16.84
N PRO A 159 -0.87 -7.87 -16.36
CA PRO A 159 -0.64 -8.37 -15.01
C PRO A 159 -1.45 -7.59 -13.97
N TYR A 160 -1.98 -8.31 -12.97
CA TYR A 160 -2.84 -7.82 -11.89
C TYR A 160 -4.23 -7.34 -12.29
N GLN A 161 -4.47 -7.03 -13.55
CA GLN A 161 -5.78 -6.62 -14.05
C GLN A 161 -6.80 -7.73 -13.76
N GLY A 162 -7.90 -7.36 -13.09
CA GLY A 162 -8.93 -8.30 -12.65
C GLY A 162 -8.55 -9.22 -11.48
N LEU A 163 -7.32 -9.14 -10.94
CA LEU A 163 -7.02 -9.61 -9.58
C LEU A 163 -7.35 -8.54 -8.55
N PHE A 164 -6.99 -7.31 -8.86
CA PHE A 164 -7.12 -6.18 -7.96
C PHE A 164 -7.85 -5.02 -8.63
N PRO A 165 -8.54 -4.17 -7.86
CA PRO A 165 -9.24 -3.02 -8.40
C PRO A 165 -8.27 -2.05 -9.06
N THR A 166 -8.68 -1.50 -10.20
CA THR A 166 -8.05 -0.28 -10.74
C THR A 166 -8.47 0.89 -9.86
N ILE A 167 -7.51 1.65 -9.38
CA ILE A 167 -7.76 2.93 -8.73
C ILE A 167 -8.36 3.89 -9.73
N GLN A 168 -9.55 4.34 -9.37
CA GLN A 168 -10.03 5.61 -9.83
C GLN A 168 -9.33 6.69 -9.00
N GLU A 169 -8.43 7.41 -9.65
CA GLU A 169 -7.80 8.58 -9.04
C GLU A 169 -8.87 9.59 -8.65
N VAL A 170 -8.67 10.23 -7.50
CA VAL A 170 -9.49 11.36 -7.09
C VAL A 170 -9.24 12.50 -8.07
N THR A 171 -10.30 13.20 -8.44
CA THR A 171 -10.23 14.37 -9.34
C THR A 171 -10.36 15.68 -8.56
N GLU A 172 -9.89 16.79 -9.15
CA GLU A 172 -10.12 18.13 -8.59
C GLU A 172 -11.62 18.39 -8.36
N SER A 173 -12.48 17.97 -9.29
CA SER A 173 -13.95 18.13 -9.16
C SER A 173 -14.51 17.43 -7.94
N GLN A 174 -14.04 16.21 -7.64
CA GLN A 174 -14.46 15.49 -6.44
C GLN A 174 -13.96 16.19 -5.17
N LEU A 175 -12.73 16.67 -5.13
CA LEU A 175 -12.23 17.45 -3.99
C LEU A 175 -13.02 18.74 -3.77
N VAL A 176 -13.39 19.46 -4.84
CA VAL A 176 -14.23 20.67 -4.75
C VAL A 176 -15.62 20.34 -4.17
N GLN A 177 -16.20 19.19 -4.49
CA GLN A 177 -17.47 18.78 -3.90
C GLN A 177 -17.34 18.46 -2.41
N ILE A 178 -16.24 17.82 -2.00
CA ILE A 178 -15.98 17.45 -0.60
C ILE A 178 -15.63 18.67 0.26
N ALA A 179 -14.86 19.60 -0.30
CA ALA A 179 -14.26 20.74 0.38
C ALA A 179 -14.57 22.03 -0.41
N PRO A 180 -15.83 22.48 -0.43
CA PRO A 180 -16.29 23.56 -1.32
C PRO A 180 -15.68 24.94 -1.01
N THR A 181 -15.16 25.14 0.21
CA THR A 181 -14.50 26.37 0.64
C THR A 181 -12.98 26.33 0.51
N ALA A 182 -12.43 25.24 -0.05
CA ALA A 182 -11.02 25.12 -0.33
C ALA A 182 -10.59 26.10 -1.44
N GLN A 183 -9.42 26.71 -1.30
CA GLN A 183 -8.80 27.38 -2.43
C GLN A 183 -8.45 26.36 -3.53
N ARG A 184 -8.89 26.59 -4.76
CA ARG A 184 -8.65 25.65 -5.87
C ARG A 184 -7.16 25.40 -6.14
N SER A 185 -6.32 26.42 -5.95
CA SER A 185 -4.86 26.29 -6.03
C SER A 185 -4.31 25.29 -5.00
N GLN A 186 -4.81 25.31 -3.77
CA GLN A 186 -4.44 24.36 -2.73
C GLN A 186 -4.89 22.94 -3.09
N LEU A 187 -6.12 22.75 -3.56
CA LEU A 187 -6.59 21.43 -4.00
C LEU A 187 -5.72 20.85 -5.12
N ARG A 188 -5.38 21.66 -6.14
CA ARG A 188 -4.47 21.23 -7.22
C ARG A 188 -3.10 20.85 -6.72
N LYS A 189 -2.59 21.58 -5.72
CA LYS A 189 -1.30 21.31 -5.10
C LYS A 189 -1.28 19.96 -4.37
N PHE A 190 -2.32 19.64 -3.60
CA PHE A 190 -2.39 18.37 -2.86
C PHE A 190 -2.82 17.17 -3.72
N LEU A 191 -3.59 17.37 -4.79
CA LEU A 191 -4.19 16.30 -5.59
C LEU A 191 -3.24 15.15 -5.97
N PRO A 192 -2.06 15.39 -6.59
CA PRO A 192 -1.15 14.30 -6.94
C PRO A 192 -0.62 13.57 -5.69
N HIS A 193 -0.37 14.29 -4.60
CA HIS A 193 0.13 13.74 -3.35
C HIS A 193 -0.93 12.96 -2.57
N LEU A 194 -2.20 13.39 -2.63
CA LEU A 194 -3.34 12.65 -2.09
C LEU A 194 -3.52 11.34 -2.84
N ASN A 195 -3.53 11.37 -4.17
CA ASN A 195 -3.62 10.14 -4.97
C ASN A 195 -2.46 9.17 -4.66
N ALA A 196 -1.23 9.67 -4.56
CA ALA A 196 -0.07 8.89 -4.10
C ALA A 196 -0.29 8.26 -2.70
N THR A 197 -0.77 9.07 -1.75
CA THR A 197 -1.02 8.64 -0.36
C THR A 197 -2.12 7.57 -0.28
N LEU A 198 -3.22 7.74 -1.03
CA LEU A 198 -4.32 6.78 -1.05
C LEU A 198 -3.85 5.39 -1.52
N VAL A 199 -2.85 5.36 -2.40
CA VAL A 199 -2.18 4.13 -2.81
C VAL A 199 -1.30 3.57 -1.72
N GLU A 200 -0.34 4.38 -1.27
CA GLU A 200 0.68 3.99 -0.28
C GLU A 200 0.05 3.32 0.95
N PHE A 201 -1.10 3.82 1.40
CA PHE A 201 -1.79 3.36 2.61
C PHE A 201 -3.05 2.52 2.34
N ASN A 202 -3.20 1.97 1.12
CA ASN A 202 -4.29 1.08 0.72
C ASN A 202 -5.71 1.63 1.01
N ILE A 203 -5.90 2.94 0.80
CA ILE A 203 -7.17 3.65 0.89
C ILE A 203 -7.82 3.62 -0.50
N SER A 204 -8.10 2.41 -0.96
CA SER A 204 -8.29 2.11 -2.39
C SER A 204 -9.75 2.09 -2.84
N THR A 205 -10.69 1.72 -1.97
CA THR A 205 -12.13 1.64 -2.31
C THR A 205 -12.77 3.03 -2.32
N PRO A 206 -13.85 3.26 -3.10
CA PRO A 206 -14.59 4.52 -3.07
C PRO A 206 -15.02 4.93 -1.67
N LEU A 207 -15.49 3.98 -0.86
CA LEU A 207 -15.94 4.24 0.51
C LEU A 207 -14.78 4.63 1.43
N ARG A 208 -13.63 3.93 1.36
CA ARG A 208 -12.43 4.32 2.12
C ARG A 208 -11.95 5.72 1.76
N LYS A 209 -11.91 6.04 0.46
CA LYS A 209 -11.56 7.40 -0.02
C LYS A 209 -12.53 8.45 0.49
N ALA A 210 -13.84 8.15 0.48
CA ALA A 210 -14.86 9.07 0.97
C ALA A 210 -14.68 9.39 2.46
N HIS A 211 -14.44 8.38 3.30
CA HIS A 211 -14.15 8.56 4.73
C HIS A 211 -12.82 9.26 4.98
N PHE A 212 -11.75 8.87 4.29
CA PHE A 212 -10.45 9.51 4.46
C PHE A 212 -10.49 10.99 4.08
N LEU A 213 -11.00 11.32 2.90
CA LEU A 213 -11.04 12.69 2.40
C LEU A 213 -11.99 13.59 3.19
N SER A 214 -13.09 13.07 3.73
CA SER A 214 -14.00 13.85 4.56
C SER A 214 -13.35 14.26 5.89
N GLN A 215 -12.61 13.34 6.51
CA GLN A 215 -11.89 13.59 7.75
C GLN A 215 -10.74 14.56 7.51
N VAL A 216 -9.94 14.32 6.46
CA VAL A 216 -8.86 15.24 6.07
C VAL A 216 -9.40 16.64 5.77
N ALA A 217 -10.51 16.76 5.03
CA ALA A 217 -11.14 18.04 4.77
C ALA A 217 -11.62 18.74 6.05
N HIS A 218 -12.05 18.00 7.07
CA HIS A 218 -12.40 18.58 8.36
C HIS A 218 -11.17 19.11 9.10
N GLU A 219 -10.15 18.27 9.30
CA GLU A 219 -8.95 18.58 10.09
C GLU A 219 -8.09 19.72 9.50
N SER A 220 -8.14 19.88 8.18
CA SER A 220 -7.34 20.88 7.44
C SER A 220 -8.12 22.14 7.06
N ALA A 221 -9.28 22.39 7.67
CA ALA A 221 -10.16 23.51 7.33
C ALA A 221 -10.48 23.58 5.82
N ASN A 222 -10.88 22.45 5.24
CA ASN A 222 -11.08 22.22 3.81
C ASN A 222 -9.78 22.38 3.00
N PHE A 223 -8.69 21.73 3.42
CA PHE A 223 -7.37 21.80 2.77
C PHE A 223 -6.72 23.21 2.74
N ASN A 224 -7.23 24.15 3.53
CA ASN A 224 -6.71 25.51 3.59
C ASN A 224 -5.59 25.67 4.64
N ALA A 225 -5.43 24.72 5.57
CA ALA A 225 -4.42 24.76 6.61
C ALA A 225 -3.64 23.43 6.70
N VAL A 226 -2.31 23.53 6.76
CA VAL A 226 -1.38 22.42 7.01
C VAL A 226 -0.62 22.57 8.32
N GLU A 227 -0.87 23.65 9.05
CA GLU A 227 -0.43 23.85 10.42
C GLU A 227 -1.62 24.38 11.22
N GLU A 228 -1.71 24.03 12.49
CA GLU A 228 -2.66 24.68 13.37
C GLU A 228 -2.36 26.18 13.50
N PHE A 229 -3.41 26.96 13.75
CA PHE A 229 -3.32 28.40 13.96
C PHE A 229 -2.75 28.78 15.33
N ALA A 230 -2.89 27.91 16.33
CA ALA A 230 -2.30 28.11 17.65
C ALA A 230 -0.76 28.03 17.58
N ASP A 231 -0.08 28.69 18.52
CA ASP A 231 1.39 28.70 18.55
C ASP A 231 1.99 27.39 19.10
N GLY A 232 1.15 26.52 19.68
CA GLY A 232 1.51 25.23 20.26
C GLY A 232 1.98 25.30 21.71
N SER A 233 1.94 26.46 22.36
CA SER A 233 2.36 26.61 23.77
C SER A 233 1.51 25.78 24.75
N ASP A 234 0.24 25.51 24.42
CA ASP A 234 -0.64 24.64 25.20
C ASP A 234 -0.19 23.17 25.25
N TYR A 235 0.72 22.76 24.35
CA TYR A 235 1.28 21.40 24.36
C TYR A 235 2.57 21.29 25.17
N GLU A 236 3.07 22.39 25.74
CA GLU A 236 4.30 22.36 26.53
C GLU A 236 4.14 21.47 27.78
N GLY A 237 5.12 20.60 28.03
CA GLY A 237 5.10 19.69 29.19
C GLY A 237 4.06 18.56 29.13
N ARG A 238 3.28 18.43 28.04
CA ARG A 238 2.30 17.35 27.85
C ARG A 238 3.01 15.99 27.73
N ALA A 239 2.99 15.23 28.83
CA ALA A 239 3.64 13.92 28.92
C ALA A 239 3.05 12.87 27.96
N ASP A 240 1.73 12.92 27.73
CA ASP A 240 1.03 12.04 26.78
C ASP A 240 1.41 12.31 25.32
N LEU A 241 1.93 13.50 25.02
CA LEU A 241 2.47 13.90 23.71
C LEU A 241 3.99 13.67 23.60
N GLY A 242 4.63 13.24 24.69
CA GLY A 242 6.08 13.07 24.78
C GLY A 242 6.87 14.38 24.80
N ASN A 243 6.22 15.50 25.14
CA ASN A 243 6.82 16.83 25.19
C ASN A 243 7.51 17.04 26.54
N PHE A 244 8.70 16.45 26.70
CA PHE A 244 9.46 16.46 27.96
C PHE A 244 10.54 17.55 28.03
N PHE A 245 10.90 18.14 26.90
CA PHE A 245 11.95 19.14 26.82
C PHE A 245 11.36 20.53 26.63
N ALA A 246 11.97 21.53 27.27
CA ALA A 246 11.54 22.92 27.13
C ALA A 246 11.49 23.34 25.66
N GLY A 247 10.34 23.86 25.24
CA GLY A 247 10.06 24.30 23.87
C GLY A 247 9.46 23.22 22.96
N ASP A 248 9.27 21.99 23.45
CA ASP A 248 8.67 20.91 22.68
C ASP A 248 7.24 21.25 22.24
N GLY A 249 6.47 22.01 23.04
CA GLY A 249 5.09 22.35 22.73
C GLY A 249 4.98 23.09 21.38
N ARG A 250 5.67 24.22 21.27
CA ARG A 250 5.70 25.00 20.01
C ARG A 250 6.43 24.27 18.88
N ARG A 251 7.49 23.52 19.21
CA ARG A 251 8.29 22.79 18.22
C ARG A 251 7.45 21.70 17.53
N TYR A 252 6.67 20.95 18.30
CA TYR A 252 5.84 19.84 17.84
C TYR A 252 4.35 20.17 17.86
N LYS A 253 4.02 21.42 17.55
CA LYS A 253 2.65 21.88 17.29
C LYS A 253 2.00 21.08 16.15
N GLY A 254 0.68 21.10 16.05
CA GLY A 254 -0.11 20.44 15.01
C GLY A 254 0.31 20.84 13.59
N ARG A 255 0.70 19.83 12.78
CA ARG A 255 1.03 19.97 11.35
C ARG A 255 0.52 18.82 10.50
N GLY A 256 0.50 19.04 9.20
CA GLY A 256 -0.03 18.12 8.20
C GLY A 256 -1.55 18.18 8.11
N LEU A 257 -2.11 17.41 7.18
CA LEU A 257 -3.54 17.46 6.88
C LEU A 257 -4.45 16.83 7.96
N ILE A 258 -3.87 16.11 8.93
CA ILE A 258 -4.59 15.47 10.05
C ILE A 258 -4.11 15.96 11.43
N GLN A 259 -3.31 17.04 11.48
CA GLN A 259 -2.81 17.64 12.72
C GLN A 259 -2.00 16.69 13.61
N ILE A 260 -0.85 16.22 13.11
CA ILE A 260 0.12 15.49 13.92
C ILE A 260 0.71 16.45 14.97
N THR A 261 0.54 16.11 16.25
CA THR A 261 0.96 16.94 17.39
C THR A 261 1.76 16.12 18.39
N GLY A 262 2.80 16.71 18.97
CA GLY A 262 3.61 16.10 20.03
C GLY A 262 4.84 15.34 19.55
N ARG A 263 5.95 15.49 20.27
CA ARG A 263 7.26 14.89 19.94
C ARG A 263 7.17 13.39 19.67
N PHE A 264 6.38 12.67 20.46
CA PHE A 264 6.20 11.24 20.31
C PHE A 264 5.60 10.89 18.94
N ASN A 265 4.55 11.60 18.52
CA ASN A 265 3.88 11.35 17.25
C ASN A 265 4.74 11.76 16.05
N TYR A 266 5.49 12.87 16.17
CA TYR A 266 6.45 13.29 15.16
C TYR A 266 7.54 12.22 14.93
N ARG A 267 8.08 11.63 16.01
CA ARG A 267 9.06 10.55 15.90
C ARG A 267 8.49 9.33 15.18
N GLN A 268 7.34 8.82 15.63
CA GLN A 268 6.74 7.64 15.01
C GLN A 268 6.38 7.85 13.54
N CYS A 269 5.85 9.03 13.19
CA CYS A 269 5.56 9.38 11.81
C CYS A 269 6.85 9.45 10.98
N GLY A 270 7.90 10.06 11.53
CA GLY A 270 9.19 10.20 10.87
C GLY A 270 9.86 8.85 10.59
N ASP A 271 9.89 7.97 11.58
CA ASP A 271 10.44 6.61 11.44
C ASP A 271 9.69 5.81 10.36
N ALA A 272 8.36 5.92 10.33
CA ALA A 272 7.53 5.22 9.34
C ALA A 272 7.68 5.77 7.92
N LEU A 273 7.86 7.09 7.77
CA LEU A 273 7.99 7.74 6.46
C LEU A 273 9.43 7.85 5.96
N GLY A 274 10.42 7.50 6.79
CA GLY A 274 11.84 7.60 6.50
C GLY A 274 12.38 9.04 6.53
N VAL A 275 11.83 9.90 7.39
CA VAL A 275 12.16 11.34 7.49
C VAL A 275 12.41 11.72 8.95
N ASP A 276 13.50 12.43 9.25
CA ASP A 276 13.78 12.91 10.60
C ASP A 276 12.91 14.12 11.00
N LEU A 277 11.68 13.84 11.40
CA LEU A 277 10.70 14.84 11.85
C LEU A 277 10.96 15.33 13.28
N VAL A 278 11.84 14.69 14.04
CA VAL A 278 12.22 15.17 15.39
C VAL A 278 13.15 16.37 15.24
N GLN A 279 14.12 16.28 14.33
CA GLN A 279 15.05 17.37 14.04
C GLN A 279 14.45 18.41 13.09
N GLN A 280 13.60 17.99 12.15
CA GLN A 280 13.00 18.86 11.13
C GLN A 280 11.45 18.81 11.13
N PRO A 281 10.78 19.23 12.23
CA PRO A 281 9.33 19.08 12.37
C PRO A 281 8.51 19.89 11.34
N THR A 282 9.05 21.00 10.85
CA THR A 282 8.38 21.84 9.83
C THR A 282 8.18 21.12 8.50
N LEU A 283 8.92 20.03 8.24
CA LEU A 283 8.73 19.21 7.04
C LEU A 283 7.32 18.62 6.95
N LEU A 284 6.62 18.39 8.07
CA LEU A 284 5.22 17.93 8.04
C LEU A 284 4.24 18.93 7.40
N ALA A 285 4.62 20.21 7.28
CA ALA A 285 3.81 21.22 6.58
C ALA A 285 4.08 21.26 5.06
N THR A 286 5.02 20.47 4.54
CA THR A 286 5.24 20.34 3.09
C THR A 286 4.16 19.48 2.44
N ASP A 287 3.87 19.72 1.17
CA ASP A 287 2.69 19.13 0.51
C ASP A 287 2.70 17.60 0.48
N VAL A 288 3.88 17.04 0.20
CA VAL A 288 4.09 15.59 0.17
C VAL A 288 3.87 14.99 1.56
N LEU A 289 4.52 15.55 2.59
CA LEU A 289 4.49 14.97 3.93
C LEU A 289 3.19 15.28 4.67
N ALA A 290 2.50 16.37 4.35
CA ALA A 290 1.18 16.68 4.87
C ALA A 290 0.15 15.61 4.43
N CYS A 291 0.23 15.16 3.17
CA CYS A 291 -0.59 14.05 2.67
C CYS A 291 -0.14 12.70 3.25
N ARG A 292 1.16 12.37 3.14
CA ARG A 292 1.68 11.06 3.59
C ARG A 292 1.48 10.82 5.09
N SER A 293 1.64 11.85 5.92
CA SER A 293 1.39 11.75 7.37
C SER A 293 -0.08 11.46 7.69
N ALA A 294 -1.03 12.03 6.93
CA ALA A 294 -2.44 11.70 7.07
C ALA A 294 -2.73 10.23 6.72
N GLY A 295 -2.12 9.72 5.65
CA GLY A 295 -2.21 8.31 5.28
C GLY A 295 -1.58 7.38 6.31
N TRP A 296 -0.40 7.73 6.84
CA TRP A 296 0.25 6.99 7.94
C TRP A 296 -0.61 6.96 9.20
N TYR A 297 -1.19 8.09 9.60
CA TYR A 297 -2.06 8.15 10.77
C TYR A 297 -3.26 7.22 10.61
N TRP A 298 -3.85 7.21 9.41
CA TRP A 298 -4.96 6.35 9.04
C TRP A 298 -4.60 4.85 9.10
N ASP A 299 -3.46 4.47 8.52
CA ASP A 299 -3.02 3.08 8.48
C ASP A 299 -2.53 2.55 9.85
N SER A 300 -1.73 3.35 10.57
CA SER A 300 -1.21 2.98 11.90
C SER A 300 -2.32 2.68 12.93
N ARG A 301 -3.53 3.23 12.72
CA ARG A 301 -4.73 3.01 13.54
C ARG A 301 -5.74 2.05 12.92
N GLN A 302 -5.40 1.44 11.78
CA GLN A 302 -6.22 0.46 11.06
C GLN A 302 -7.63 1.00 10.73
N ILE A 303 -7.74 2.30 10.40
CA ILE A 303 -9.05 2.98 10.26
C ILE A 303 -9.86 2.47 9.06
N ASN A 304 -9.20 1.88 8.05
CA ASN A 304 -9.87 1.21 6.93
C ASN A 304 -10.97 0.23 7.39
N VAL A 305 -10.75 -0.47 8.50
CA VAL A 305 -11.70 -1.44 9.08
C VAL A 305 -13.03 -0.78 9.50
N TRP A 306 -13.01 0.49 9.91
CA TRP A 306 -14.20 1.26 10.27
C TRP A 306 -14.85 1.94 9.06
N ALA A 307 -14.03 2.42 8.12
CA ALA A 307 -14.52 2.96 6.86
C ALA A 307 -15.24 1.89 6.01
N ASP A 308 -14.74 0.65 5.99
CA ASP A 308 -15.38 -0.47 5.30
C ASP A 308 -16.77 -0.83 5.88
N ARG A 309 -17.00 -0.51 7.15
CA ARG A 309 -18.31 -0.65 7.82
C ARG A 309 -19.15 0.62 7.76
N ASP A 310 -18.70 1.61 7.00
CA ASP A 310 -19.30 2.93 6.88
C ASP A 310 -19.52 3.66 8.23
N ASN A 311 -18.66 3.39 9.20
CA ASN A 311 -18.85 3.85 10.58
C ASN A 311 -18.10 5.17 10.84
N VAL A 312 -18.73 6.29 10.47
CA VAL A 312 -18.14 7.64 10.62
C VAL A 312 -17.87 8.02 12.08
N GLU A 313 -18.63 7.48 13.03
CA GLU A 313 -18.47 7.78 14.45
C GLU A 313 -17.19 7.14 14.99
N GLN A 314 -16.94 5.87 14.69
CA GLN A 314 -15.69 5.21 15.03
C GLN A 314 -14.49 5.82 14.29
N VAL A 315 -14.63 6.15 13.00
CA VAL A 315 -13.58 6.86 12.27
C VAL A 315 -13.24 8.20 12.95
N THR A 316 -14.25 8.97 13.36
CA THR A 316 -14.06 10.25 14.05
C THR A 316 -13.41 10.08 15.41
N LEU A 317 -13.86 9.10 16.19
CA LEU A 317 -13.29 8.79 17.51
C LEU A 317 -11.80 8.42 17.40
N MET A 318 -11.41 7.63 16.39
CA MET A 318 -10.01 7.24 16.16
C MET A 318 -9.11 8.40 15.74
N ILE A 319 -9.68 9.43 15.11
CA ILE A 319 -8.94 10.61 14.65
C ILE A 319 -8.86 11.67 15.74
N ASN A 320 -9.99 12.04 16.32
CA ASN A 320 -10.10 13.18 17.23
C ASN A 320 -9.99 12.79 18.72
N GLY A 321 -10.10 11.50 19.05
CA GLY A 321 -10.22 11.04 20.45
C GLY A 321 -11.59 11.35 21.08
N GLY A 322 -12.54 11.83 20.28
CA GLY A 322 -13.90 12.20 20.68
C GLY A 322 -14.77 12.48 19.44
N TYR A 323 -15.89 13.17 19.63
CA TYR A 323 -16.87 13.44 18.56
C TYR A 323 -16.91 14.92 18.15
N ASN A 324 -15.86 15.69 18.44
CA ASN A 324 -15.83 17.11 18.08
C ASN A 324 -15.91 17.27 16.56
N GLY A 325 -16.84 18.10 16.10
CA GLY A 325 -17.09 18.35 14.69
C GLY A 325 -17.76 17.20 13.93
N LEU A 326 -18.33 16.20 14.61
CA LEU A 326 -18.94 15.02 13.97
C LEU A 326 -19.97 15.37 12.90
N ASP A 327 -20.80 16.41 13.10
CA ASP A 327 -21.81 16.80 12.11
C ASP A 327 -21.19 17.33 10.82
N ASP A 328 -20.12 18.13 10.90
CA ASP A 328 -19.38 18.58 9.72
C ASP A 328 -18.69 17.40 9.01
N ARG A 329 -18.13 16.46 9.77
CA ARG A 329 -17.53 15.22 9.21
C ARG A 329 -18.59 14.37 8.50
N LYS A 330 -19.80 14.23 9.06
CA LYS A 330 -20.95 13.55 8.44
C LYS A 330 -21.39 14.26 7.15
N ALA A 331 -21.45 15.59 7.16
CA ALA A 331 -21.79 16.39 5.97
C ALA A 331 -20.74 16.22 4.85
N LYS A 332 -19.45 16.31 5.19
CA LYS A 332 -18.34 16.08 4.25
C LYS A 332 -18.32 14.66 3.71
N LEU A 333 -18.58 13.65 4.56
CA LEU A 333 -18.68 12.27 4.12
C LEU A 333 -19.84 12.08 3.13
N THR A 334 -20.98 12.72 3.39
CA THR A 334 -22.13 12.69 2.47
C THR A 334 -21.78 13.32 1.12
N ALA A 335 -21.09 14.46 1.12
CA ALA A 335 -20.59 15.08 -0.10
C ALA A 335 -19.58 14.19 -0.83
N ALA A 336 -18.68 13.53 -0.10
CA ALA A 336 -17.69 12.62 -0.65
C ALA A 336 -18.32 11.38 -1.30
N LYS A 337 -19.26 10.73 -0.63
CA LYS A 337 -20.01 9.59 -1.19
C LYS A 337 -20.70 9.96 -2.50
N ARG A 338 -21.40 11.10 -2.52
CA ARG A 338 -21.99 11.66 -3.74
C ARG A 338 -20.96 11.88 -4.85
N ALA A 339 -19.80 12.44 -4.52
CA ALA A 339 -18.72 12.68 -5.48
C ALA A 339 -18.10 11.38 -6.05
N PHE A 340 -18.17 10.27 -5.30
CA PHE A 340 -17.75 8.94 -5.74
C PHE A 340 -18.88 8.08 -6.32
N GLY A 341 -20.13 8.58 -6.34
CA GLY A 341 -21.29 7.86 -6.88
C GLY A 341 -21.70 6.63 -6.06
N ILE A 342 -21.49 6.66 -4.74
CA ILE A 342 -21.83 5.58 -3.80
C ILE A 342 -22.84 6.01 -2.74
#